data_AF-A0A355TD93-F1
#
_entry.id   AF-A0A355TD93-F1
#
_cell.length_a   1.000
_cell.length_b   1.000
_cell.length_c   1.000
_cell.angle_alpha   90.00
_cell.angle_beta   90.00
_cell.angle_gamma   90.00
#
_symmetry.space_group_name_H-M   'P 1'
#
loop_
_entity.id
_entity.type
_entity.pdbx_description
1 polymer ?
#
loop_
_entity_poly.entity_id
_entity_poly.type
_entity_poly.pdbx_seq_one_letter_code
_entity_poly.pdbx_strand_id
1 'polypeptide(L)'
;MTNKNSTKRRTIEALKEHMNQVADSLKVSSPMVSPSFSDKIPVAQVERINERELTSIYALLAYVSYNQNVRQETVQTILETEFRVDNVAKISRNDYMRAIEFLVDVKTDEIIN
;
A
#
# COMPACT_ATOMS: atom_id res chain seq x y z
N MET A 1 -37.07 -17.35 20.08
CA MET A 1 -36.13 -16.47 19.35
C MET A 1 -35.18 -15.84 20.35
N THR A 2 -33.98 -16.40 20.53
CA THR A 2 -33.02 -16.00 21.58
C THR A 2 -31.76 -15.39 20.97
N ASN A 3 -31.71 -14.06 21.07
CA ASN A 3 -30.58 -13.12 21.14
C ASN A 3 -29.17 -13.61 20.71
N LYS A 4 -28.84 -13.47 19.41
CA LYS A 4 -27.46 -13.63 18.86
C LYS A 4 -26.51 -12.46 19.17
N ASN A 5 -26.97 -11.40 19.84
CA ASN A 5 -26.19 -10.18 20.08
C ASN A 5 -25.29 -10.20 21.33
N SER A 6 -25.47 -11.17 22.25
CA SER A 6 -24.64 -11.26 23.46
C SER A 6 -23.30 -11.95 23.24
N THR A 7 -23.18 -12.81 22.21
CA THR A 7 -21.96 -13.57 21.94
C THR A 7 -20.85 -12.73 21.31
N LYS A 8 -21.20 -11.81 20.38
CA LYS A 8 -20.20 -10.95 19.70
C LYS A 8 -19.51 -9.96 20.63
N ARG A 9 -20.18 -9.47 21.69
CA ARG A 9 -19.58 -8.52 22.64
C ARG A 9 -18.48 -9.16 23.49
N ARG A 10 -18.67 -10.41 23.92
CA ARG A 10 -17.68 -11.14 24.72
C ARG A 10 -16.37 -11.42 23.97
N THR A 11 -16.44 -11.61 22.64
CA THR A 11 -15.26 -11.90 21.83
C THR A 11 -14.35 -10.68 21.63
N ILE A 12 -14.91 -9.48 21.61
CA ILE A 12 -14.16 -8.23 21.39
C ILE A 12 -13.41 -7.80 22.66
N GLU A 13 -14.00 -7.99 23.84
CA GLU A 13 -13.34 -7.70 25.12
C GLU A 13 -12.15 -8.63 25.37
N ALA A 14 -12.31 -9.93 25.08
CA ALA A 14 -11.22 -10.90 25.20
C ALA A 14 -10.03 -10.60 24.26
N LEU A 15 -10.30 -10.09 23.04
CA LEU A 15 -9.25 -9.72 22.10
C LEU A 15 -8.45 -8.48 22.58
N LYS A 16 -9.15 -7.50 23.16
CA LYS A 16 -8.54 -6.26 23.67
C LYS A 16 -7.67 -6.52 24.90
N GLU A 17 -8.08 -7.42 25.78
CA GLU A 17 -7.32 -7.81 26.96
C GLU A 17 -6.02 -8.53 26.56
N HIS A 18 -6.09 -9.40 25.55
CA HIS A 18 -4.92 -10.10 25.03
C HIS A 18 -3.92 -9.15 24.34
N MET A 19 -4.41 -8.14 23.60
CA MET A 19 -3.53 -7.12 22.99
C MET A 19 -2.80 -6.27 24.03
N ASN A 20 -3.46 -5.93 25.15
CA ASN A 20 -2.81 -5.18 26.23
C ASN A 20 -1.74 -6.00 26.95
N GLN A 21 -1.98 -7.31 27.18
CA GLN A 21 -0.99 -8.19 27.79
C GLN A 21 0.27 -8.36 26.92
N VAL A 22 0.12 -8.38 25.59
CA VAL A 22 1.26 -8.40 24.66
C VAL A 22 2.04 -7.08 24.70
N ALA A 23 1.36 -5.94 24.80
CA ALA A 23 2.01 -4.63 24.86
C ALA A 23 2.82 -4.43 26.16
N ASP A 24 2.35 -4.98 27.28
CA ASP A 24 3.07 -4.94 28.56
C ASP A 24 4.24 -5.94 28.60
N SER A 25 4.11 -7.10 27.93
CA SER A 25 5.22 -8.07 27.77
C SER A 25 6.40 -7.52 26.94
N LEU A 26 6.14 -6.57 26.04
CA LEU A 26 7.18 -5.93 25.21
C LEU A 26 7.94 -4.81 25.93
N LYS A 27 7.55 -4.42 27.15
CA LYS A 27 8.25 -3.42 27.97
C LYS A 27 9.21 -4.07 28.96
N VAL A 28 10.20 -4.82 28.48
CA VAL A 28 11.32 -5.25 29.34
C VAL A 28 12.65 -5.08 28.61
N SER A 29 13.34 -4.01 29.01
CA SER A 29 14.80 -3.86 29.15
C SER A 29 15.68 -3.98 27.91
N SER A 30 16.22 -2.85 27.47
CA SER A 30 17.55 -2.82 26.85
C SER A 30 18.39 -1.69 27.47
N PRO A 31 19.60 -1.98 27.99
CA PRO A 31 20.47 -0.96 28.57
C PRO A 31 21.21 -0.17 27.49
N MET A 32 21.57 1.07 27.84
CA MET A 32 22.38 2.02 27.07
C MET A 32 23.59 1.39 26.37
N VAL A 33 23.70 1.58 25.06
CA VAL A 33 24.97 1.82 24.37
C VAL A 33 24.71 2.83 23.24
N SER A 34 25.30 4.02 23.35
CA SER A 34 25.33 5.01 22.27
C SER A 34 26.25 4.56 21.15
N PRO A 35 25.92 4.90 19.89
CA PRO A 35 26.93 5.47 19.02
C PRO A 35 26.51 6.88 18.58
N SER A 36 27.42 7.82 18.81
CA SER A 36 27.41 9.15 18.19
C SER A 36 27.94 9.05 16.75
N PHE A 37 27.61 10.07 15.93
CA PHE A 37 27.79 10.21 14.47
C PHE A 37 26.75 9.42 13.65
N SER A 38 26.00 9.99 12.70
CA SER A 38 26.31 11.06 11.75
C SER A 38 25.03 11.77 11.29
N ASP A 39 25.20 12.99 10.79
CA ASP A 39 24.25 13.87 10.10
C ASP A 39 22.87 13.29 9.77
N LYS A 40 21.83 13.85 10.43
CA LYS A 40 20.44 13.70 9.98
C LYS A 40 20.28 14.43 8.66
N ILE A 41 20.63 13.75 7.57
CA ILE A 41 20.11 14.08 6.25
C ILE A 41 18.58 14.00 6.40
N PRO A 42 17.83 15.08 6.15
CA PRO A 42 16.39 14.99 6.13
C PRO A 42 16.02 13.99 5.05
N VAL A 43 15.50 12.82 5.45
CA VAL A 43 14.88 11.89 4.51
C VAL A 43 13.70 12.64 3.93
N ALA A 44 13.85 13.12 2.69
CA ALA A 44 12.77 13.77 1.97
C ALA A 44 11.58 12.81 2.00
N GLN A 45 10.54 13.17 2.76
CA GLN A 45 9.31 12.41 2.74
C GLN A 45 8.76 12.55 1.32
N VAL A 46 8.91 11.47 0.55
CA VAL A 46 8.38 11.41 -0.82
C VAL A 46 6.88 11.60 -0.70
N GLU A 47 6.40 12.74 -1.21
CA GLU A 47 4.98 13.05 -1.23
C GLU A 47 4.29 11.97 -2.07
N ARG A 48 3.29 11.30 -1.47
CA ARG A 48 2.53 10.22 -2.11
C ARG A 48 1.33 10.78 -2.82
N ILE A 49 0.86 10.07 -3.83
CA ILE A 49 -0.42 10.38 -4.47
C ILE A 49 -1.56 10.31 -3.45
N ASN A 50 -2.53 11.20 -3.60
CA ASN A 50 -3.73 11.23 -2.76
C ASN A 50 -4.79 10.22 -3.23
N GLU A 51 -5.88 10.06 -2.48
CA GLU A 51 -6.93 9.08 -2.80
C GLU A 51 -7.60 9.30 -4.16
N ARG A 52 -7.75 10.56 -4.60
CA ARG A 52 -8.36 10.86 -5.90
C ARG A 52 -7.42 10.47 -7.04
N GLU A 53 -6.15 10.84 -6.93
CA GLU A 53 -5.10 10.46 -7.88
C GLU A 53 -4.98 8.94 -7.96
N LEU A 54 -4.97 8.25 -6.82
CA LEU A 54 -4.98 6.79 -6.77
C LEU A 54 -6.22 6.17 -7.44
N THR A 55 -7.40 6.74 -7.20
CA THR A 55 -8.64 6.31 -7.85
C THR A 55 -8.57 6.47 -9.36
N SER A 56 -8.00 7.59 -9.84
CA SER A 56 -7.80 7.83 -11.27
C SER A 56 -6.89 6.78 -11.91
N ILE A 57 -5.80 6.40 -11.22
CA ILE A 57 -4.92 5.31 -11.69
C ILE A 57 -5.70 3.98 -11.77
N TYR A 58 -6.46 3.62 -10.72
CA TYR A 58 -7.24 2.37 -10.75
C TYR A 58 -8.31 2.35 -11.84
N ALA A 59 -8.96 3.48 -12.12
CA ALA A 59 -9.92 3.59 -13.21
C ALA A 59 -9.25 3.37 -14.58
N LEU A 60 -8.05 3.92 -14.78
CA LEU A 60 -7.26 3.71 -15.99
C LEU A 60 -6.75 2.27 -16.12
N LEU A 61 -6.30 1.65 -15.03
CA LEU A 61 -5.93 0.23 -15.03
C LEU A 61 -7.08 -0.65 -15.52
N ALA A 62 -8.29 -0.42 -15.00
CA ALA A 62 -9.49 -1.15 -15.42
C ALA A 62 -9.87 -0.85 -16.88
N TYR A 63 -9.73 0.40 -17.33
CA TYR A 63 -9.97 0.79 -18.72
C TYR A 63 -9.00 0.09 -19.68
N VAL A 64 -7.70 0.13 -19.39
CA VAL A 64 -6.66 -0.51 -20.21
C VAL A 64 -6.88 -2.02 -20.24
N SER A 65 -7.12 -2.63 -19.07
CA SER A 65 -7.33 -4.07 -18.97
C SER A 65 -8.52 -4.53 -19.80
N TYR A 66 -9.62 -3.75 -19.76
CA TYR A 66 -10.81 -4.03 -20.55
C TYR A 66 -10.54 -3.91 -22.06
N ASN A 67 -9.91 -2.81 -22.51
CA ASN A 67 -9.70 -2.57 -23.94
C ASN A 67 -8.68 -3.53 -24.57
N GLN A 68 -7.67 -3.96 -23.80
CA GLN A 68 -6.64 -4.88 -24.27
C GLN A 68 -6.96 -6.34 -23.95
N ASN A 69 -8.13 -6.61 -23.35
CA ASN A 69 -8.58 -7.95 -22.95
C ASN A 69 -7.54 -8.72 -22.12
N VAL A 70 -6.92 -8.01 -21.17
CA VAL A 70 -5.94 -8.55 -20.22
C VAL A 70 -6.46 -8.43 -18.79
N ARG A 71 -5.90 -9.21 -17.86
CA ARG A 71 -6.22 -9.09 -16.44
C ARG A 71 -5.73 -7.75 -15.90
N GLN A 72 -6.53 -7.10 -15.06
CA GLN A 72 -6.16 -5.83 -14.44
C GLN A 72 -4.89 -5.96 -13.60
N GLU A 73 -4.70 -7.10 -12.93
CA GLU A 73 -3.49 -7.39 -12.15
C GLU A 73 -2.23 -7.38 -13.03
N THR A 74 -2.33 -7.80 -14.29
CA THR A 74 -1.19 -7.78 -15.22
C THR A 74 -0.78 -6.35 -15.56
N VAL A 75 -1.75 -5.48 -15.89
CA VAL A 75 -1.46 -4.05 -16.15
C VAL A 75 -0.92 -3.38 -14.90
N GLN A 76 -1.46 -3.72 -13.73
CA GLN A 76 -0.98 -3.22 -12.45
C GLN A 76 0.48 -3.62 -12.19
N THR A 77 0.83 -4.89 -12.38
CA THR A 77 2.22 -5.37 -12.21
C THR A 77 3.18 -4.68 -13.17
N ILE A 78 2.75 -4.43 -14.41
CA ILE A 78 3.56 -3.68 -15.39
C ILE A 78 3.80 -2.25 -14.91
N LEU A 79 2.78 -1.56 -14.42
CA LEU A 79 2.91 -0.21 -13.86
C LEU A 79 3.82 -0.19 -12.61
N GLU A 80 3.63 -1.13 -11.70
CA GLU A 80 4.45 -1.29 -10.49
C GLU A 80 5.93 -1.52 -10.83
N THR A 81 6.18 -2.30 -11.88
CA THR A 81 7.54 -2.58 -12.39
C THR A 81 8.18 -1.33 -13.00
N GLU A 82 7.45 -0.59 -13.84
CA GLU A 82 7.93 0.64 -14.48
C GLU A 82 8.36 1.69 -13.45
N PHE A 83 7.55 1.89 -12.41
CA PHE A 83 7.82 2.87 -11.36
C PHE A 83 8.63 2.31 -10.18
N ARG A 84 9.03 1.04 -10.25
CA ARG A 84 9.82 0.33 -9.21
C ARG A 84 9.19 0.42 -7.81
N VAL A 85 7.88 0.19 -7.75
CA VAL A 85 7.10 0.21 -6.51
C VAL A 85 6.43 -1.14 -6.29
N ASP A 86 6.34 -1.60 -5.03
CA ASP A 86 5.64 -2.86 -4.72
C ASP A 86 4.11 -2.73 -4.75
N ASN A 87 3.62 -1.49 -4.84
CA ASN A 87 2.19 -1.19 -4.84
C ASN A 87 1.95 0.17 -5.50
N VAL A 88 0.92 0.26 -6.35
CA VAL A 88 0.49 1.52 -6.99
C VAL A 88 0.30 2.69 -6.01
N ALA A 89 -0.18 2.42 -4.78
CA ALA A 89 -0.34 3.46 -3.75
C ALA A 89 0.98 4.05 -3.24
N LYS A 90 2.13 3.45 -3.58
CA LYS A 90 3.46 3.96 -3.27
C LYS A 90 4.04 4.86 -4.39
N ILE A 91 3.34 5.03 -5.51
CA ILE A 91 3.76 5.97 -6.56
C ILE A 91 3.91 7.37 -5.95
N SER A 92 5.04 8.03 -6.24
CA SER A 92 5.26 9.40 -5.81
C SER A 92 4.29 10.33 -6.53
N ARG A 93 3.86 11.38 -5.83
CA ARG A 93 3.06 12.45 -6.43
C ARG A 93 3.74 13.07 -7.66
N ASN A 94 5.06 13.14 -7.67
CA ASN A 94 5.84 13.64 -8.81
C ASN A 94 5.74 12.73 -10.04
N ASP A 95 5.47 11.45 -9.85
CA ASP A 95 5.34 10.46 -10.91
C ASP A 95 3.89 10.22 -11.34
N TYR A 96 2.91 10.84 -10.69
CA TYR A 96 1.49 10.67 -10.99
C TYR A 96 1.18 10.89 -12.48
N MET A 97 1.58 12.03 -13.04
CA MET A 97 1.31 12.34 -14.45
C MET A 97 2.00 11.36 -15.40
N ARG A 98 3.24 10.96 -15.08
CA ARG A 98 3.99 9.96 -15.85
C ARG A 98 3.30 8.59 -15.81
N ALA A 99 2.71 8.21 -14.69
CA ALA A 99 1.94 6.97 -14.56
C ALA A 99 0.67 7.00 -15.43
N ILE A 100 0.00 8.14 -15.54
CA ILE A 100 -1.16 8.32 -16.43
C ILE A 100 -0.74 8.21 -17.90
N GLU A 101 0.31 8.91 -18.31
CA GLU A 101 0.87 8.86 -19.67
C GLU A 101 1.26 7.43 -20.05
N PHE A 102 2.01 6.76 -19.17
CA PHE A 102 2.40 5.36 -19.35
C PHE A 102 1.19 4.45 -19.56
N LEU A 103 0.14 4.58 -18.75
CA LEU A 103 -1.06 3.74 -18.88
C LEU A 103 -1.84 3.99 -20.17
N VAL A 104 -1.77 5.20 -20.73
CA VAL A 104 -2.42 5.49 -22.02
C VAL A 104 -1.63 4.88 -23.18
N ASP A 105 -0.30 4.84 -23.06
CA ASP A 105 0.60 4.39 -24.13
C ASP A 105 0.93 2.89 -24.05
N VAL A 106 0.71 2.24 -22.91
CA VAL A 106 1.09 0.83 -22.70
C VAL A 106 0.30 -0.08 -23.65
N LYS A 107 1.02 -1.01 -24.28
CA LYS A 107 0.44 -2.11 -25.06
C LYS A 107 0.94 -3.43 -24.48
N THR A 108 0.07 -4.15 -23.79
CA THR A 108 0.46 -5.38 -23.08
C THR A 108 0.92 -6.49 -24.02
N ASP A 109 0.44 -6.49 -25.25
CA ASP A 109 0.72 -7.49 -26.28
C ASP A 109 2.19 -7.43 -26.75
N GLU A 110 2.84 -6.28 -26.60
CA GLU A 110 4.26 -6.05 -26.92
C GLU A 110 5.19 -6.47 -25.77
N ILE A 111 4.65 -6.68 -24.56
CA ILE A 111 5.42 -6.95 -23.33
C ILE A 111 5.40 -8.44 -22.97
N ILE A 112 4.34 -9.16 -23.35
CA ILE A 112 4.12 -10.58 -22.98
C ILE A 112 4.69 -11.56 -24.03
N ASN A 113 5.16 -11.08 -25.19
CA ASN A 113 5.84 -11.87 -26.23
C ASN A 113 7.37 -11.84 -26.07
#